data_AF-A0A1Y4QQP2-F1
#
_entry.id   AF-A0A1Y4QQP2-F1
#
_cell.length_a   1.000
_cell.length_b   1.000
_cell.length_c   1.000
_cell.angle_alpha   90.00
_cell.angle_beta   90.00
_cell.angle_gamma   90.00
#
_symmetry.space_group_name_H-M   'P 1'
#
loop_
_entity.id
_entity.type
_entity.pdbx_description
1 polymer ?
#
loop_
_entity_poly.entity_id
_entity_poly.type
_entity_poly.pdbx_seq_one_letter_code
_entity_poly.pdbx_strand_id
1 'polypeptide(L)'
;MSKVIKLGDYRGIEVKVPKQLSVTEEEINREIQNFLSQNSQLVEKDGEVANGDVTTIDFEGFKDGVPFEGGKANGHQLEIGSGQFIPGFEEQMIGMTKGETRDLNLTFPENYGVADLAGADVVFKVTVNKIATKKEAELTDEFIASLNAPNFKTVEELKNLIETSLQMQYKQQFEAAKENAVLGKLIGECEVEVSDEDVEKALQQHIQHISIELAQQGLQLEQYLQMMNTDLDSLKQQILPTAKQQASFEAIIDEIVKVESLTTSDEEAKDQVSKIAAANQMSVDEVLEKIQLDDLKRDLARIQASHLIMDLANIIEE
;
A
#
# COMPACT_ATOMS: atom_id res chain seq x y z
N MET A 1 -18.45 19.25 20.94
CA MET A 1 -17.02 19.28 21.33
C MET A 1 -16.85 18.51 22.61
N SER A 2 -16.00 17.50 22.54
CA SER A 2 -15.64 16.56 23.58
C SER A 2 -14.96 17.31 24.73
N LYS A 3 -15.14 16.79 25.94
CA LYS A 3 -14.70 17.44 27.17
C LYS A 3 -13.82 16.52 27.98
N VAL A 4 -12.61 16.98 28.29
CA VAL A 4 -11.74 16.32 29.26
C VAL A 4 -12.28 16.61 30.66
N ILE A 5 -12.78 15.58 31.34
CA ILE A 5 -13.26 15.65 32.73
C ILE A 5 -12.05 15.62 33.67
N LYS A 6 -11.09 14.75 33.36
CA LYS A 6 -9.85 14.61 34.11
C LYS A 6 -8.70 14.36 33.14
N LEU A 7 -7.70 15.24 33.17
CA LEU A 7 -6.45 15.04 32.46
C LEU A 7 -5.56 14.11 33.30
N GLY A 8 -5.10 13.01 32.68
CA GLY A 8 -4.10 12.10 33.25
C GLY A 8 -2.73 12.75 33.34
N ASP A 9 -1.75 12.05 33.93
CA ASP A 9 -0.38 12.58 33.98
C ASP A 9 0.29 12.34 32.62
N TYR A 10 0.36 13.41 31.81
CA TYR A 10 1.03 13.37 30.52
C TYR A 10 2.54 13.60 30.63
N ARG A 11 3.06 13.91 31.84
CA ARG A 11 4.49 14.09 32.09
C ARG A 11 5.06 12.78 32.65
N GLY A 12 6.09 12.22 32.02
CA GLY A 12 6.76 11.02 32.53
C GLY A 12 5.99 9.72 32.29
N ILE A 13 5.12 9.66 31.26
CA ILE A 13 4.42 8.43 30.89
C ILE A 13 5.44 7.34 30.58
N GLU A 14 5.49 6.31 31.44
CA GLU A 14 6.35 5.16 31.19
C GLU A 14 5.68 4.15 30.24
N VAL A 15 6.30 3.88 29.09
CA VAL A 15 5.83 2.85 28.15
C VAL A 15 6.96 1.93 27.74
N LYS A 16 6.59 0.68 27.44
CA LYS A 16 7.51 -0.31 26.89
C LYS A 16 7.23 -0.48 25.41
N VAL A 17 8.29 -0.43 24.61
CA VAL A 17 8.21 -0.65 23.17
C VAL A 17 9.26 -1.67 22.74
N PRO A 18 8.98 -2.52 21.75
CA PRO A 18 9.99 -3.37 21.17
C PRO A 18 11.16 -2.54 20.66
N LYS A 19 12.38 -3.03 20.84
CA LYS A 19 13.58 -2.38 20.27
C LYS A 19 13.44 -2.13 18.78
N GLN A 20 13.96 -0.99 18.35
CA GLN A 20 14.07 -0.70 16.93
C GLN A 20 14.85 -1.82 16.23
N LEU A 21 14.24 -2.41 15.21
CA LEU A 21 14.88 -3.43 14.42
C LEU A 21 16.07 -2.82 13.66
N SER A 22 17.17 -3.56 13.62
CA SER A 22 18.29 -3.28 12.72
C SER A 22 18.07 -4.00 11.40
N VAL A 23 18.34 -3.31 10.30
CA VAL A 23 18.32 -3.95 8.97
C VAL A 23 19.40 -5.03 8.93
N THR A 24 19.01 -6.23 8.52
CA THR A 24 19.92 -7.37 8.36
C THR A 24 20.34 -7.53 6.90
N GLU A 25 21.51 -8.15 6.66
CA GLU A 25 21.95 -8.49 5.31
C GLU A 25 20.97 -9.42 4.59
N GLU A 26 20.28 -10.31 5.32
CA GLU A 26 19.28 -11.21 4.76
C GLU A 26 18.10 -10.46 4.15
N GLU A 27 17.63 -9.40 4.81
CA GLU A 27 16.54 -8.56 4.33
C GLU A 27 16.96 -7.75 3.11
N ILE A 28 18.16 -7.18 3.13
CA ILE A 28 18.73 -6.46 1.97
C ILE A 28 18.82 -7.42 0.78
N ASN A 29 19.34 -8.64 0.98
CA ASN A 29 19.43 -9.63 -0.07
C ASN A 29 18.04 -10.04 -0.60
N ARG A 30 17.03 -10.17 0.27
CA ARG A 30 15.66 -10.47 -0.15
C ARG A 30 15.07 -9.36 -1.02
N GLU A 31 15.23 -8.09 -0.62
CA GLU A 31 14.76 -6.96 -1.41
C GLU A 31 15.48 -6.87 -2.76
N ILE A 32 16.78 -7.17 -2.80
CA ILE A 32 17.53 -7.28 -4.06
C ILE A 32 16.97 -8.39 -4.94
N GLN A 33 16.67 -9.57 -4.40
CA GLN A 33 16.08 -10.65 -5.19
C GLN A 33 14.70 -10.25 -5.75
N ASN A 34 13.87 -9.58 -4.95
CA ASN A 34 12.60 -9.04 -5.41
C ASN A 34 12.80 -8.02 -6.54
N PHE A 35 13.76 -7.11 -6.39
CA PHE A 35 14.11 -6.12 -7.39
C PHE A 35 14.58 -6.76 -8.71
N LEU A 36 15.48 -7.75 -8.64
CA LEU A 36 15.98 -8.48 -9.81
C LEU A 36 14.86 -9.28 -10.49
N SER A 37 13.95 -9.87 -9.72
CA SER A 37 12.80 -10.61 -10.24
C SER A 37 11.86 -9.69 -11.02
N GLN A 38 11.58 -8.50 -10.48
CA GLN A 38 10.74 -7.49 -11.15
C GLN A 38 11.37 -6.91 -12.41
N ASN A 39 12.70 -6.84 -12.46
CA ASN A 39 13.45 -6.31 -13.60
C ASN A 39 14.09 -7.42 -14.47
N SER A 40 13.59 -8.65 -14.33
CA SER A 40 14.07 -9.79 -15.14
C SER A 40 13.81 -9.53 -16.62
N GLN A 41 14.80 -9.86 -17.45
CA GLN A 41 14.69 -9.67 -18.89
C GLN A 41 14.10 -10.92 -19.54
N LEU A 42 13.12 -10.72 -20.42
CA LEU A 42 12.63 -11.76 -21.30
C LEU A 42 13.60 -11.91 -22.48
N VAL A 43 14.27 -13.04 -22.54
CA VAL A 43 15.17 -13.38 -23.64
C VAL A 43 14.47 -14.41 -24.52
N GLU A 44 14.24 -14.06 -25.78
CA GLU A 44 13.69 -15.03 -26.75
C GLU A 44 14.60 -16.26 -26.82
N LYS A 45 13.99 -17.44 -26.73
CA LYS A 45 14.69 -18.72 -26.86
C LYS A 45 14.08 -19.57 -27.95
N ASP A 46 14.91 -20.42 -28.54
CA ASP A 46 14.47 -21.50 -29.42
C ASP A 46 14.24 -22.79 -28.61
N GLY A 47 13.37 -23.67 -29.13
CA GLY A 47 13.06 -24.96 -28.52
C GLY A 47 11.60 -25.09 -28.10
N GLU A 48 11.36 -25.96 -27.14
CA GLU A 48 10.03 -26.27 -26.61
C GLU A 48 9.66 -25.36 -25.44
N VAL A 49 8.36 -25.05 -25.34
CA VAL A 49 7.74 -24.38 -24.19
C VAL A 49 7.92 -25.26 -22.95
N ALA A 50 8.44 -24.68 -21.88
CA ALA A 50 8.59 -25.29 -20.58
C ALA A 50 7.93 -24.44 -19.49
N ASN A 51 7.74 -25.03 -18.31
CA ASN A 51 7.24 -24.30 -17.16
C ASN A 51 8.18 -23.14 -16.79
N GLY A 52 7.63 -21.95 -16.53
CA GLY A 52 8.36 -20.71 -16.26
C GLY A 52 8.77 -19.89 -17.50
N ASP A 53 8.51 -20.39 -18.72
CA ASP A 53 8.69 -19.58 -19.92
C ASP A 53 7.55 -18.56 -20.09
N VAL A 54 7.86 -17.44 -20.75
CA VAL A 54 6.87 -16.47 -21.22
C VAL A 54 6.65 -16.67 -22.71
N THR A 55 5.44 -17.04 -23.08
CA THR A 55 5.04 -17.25 -24.47
C THR A 55 4.25 -16.06 -24.99
N THR A 56 4.39 -15.74 -26.27
CA THR A 56 3.44 -14.86 -26.97
C THR A 56 2.56 -15.73 -27.84
N ILE A 57 1.26 -15.72 -27.59
CA ILE A 57 0.30 -16.66 -28.20
C ILE A 57 -0.85 -15.95 -28.87
N ASP A 58 -1.36 -16.58 -29.93
CA ASP A 58 -2.70 -16.31 -30.46
C ASP A 58 -3.58 -17.47 -30.06
N PHE A 59 -4.78 -17.19 -29.56
CA PHE A 59 -5.73 -18.25 -29.26
C PHE A 59 -7.15 -17.87 -29.67
N GLU A 60 -7.93 -18.90 -30.01
CA GLU A 60 -9.36 -18.80 -30.26
C GLU A 60 -10.08 -20.01 -29.63
N GLY A 61 -11.02 -19.73 -28.73
CA GLY A 61 -11.80 -20.71 -27.98
C GLY A 61 -13.12 -21.01 -28.66
N PHE A 62 -13.46 -22.29 -28.71
CA PHE A 62 -14.68 -22.83 -29.32
C PHE A 62 -15.42 -23.69 -28.30
N LYS A 63 -16.74 -23.49 -28.22
CA LYS A 63 -17.66 -24.38 -27.51
C LYS A 63 -18.58 -25.02 -28.54
N ASP A 64 -18.66 -26.34 -28.57
CA ASP A 64 -19.46 -27.08 -29.56
C ASP A 64 -19.17 -26.68 -31.03
N GLY A 65 -17.93 -26.27 -31.31
CA GLY A 65 -17.49 -25.79 -32.63
C GLY A 65 -17.84 -24.33 -32.96
N VAL A 66 -18.44 -23.60 -32.03
CA VAL A 66 -18.79 -22.17 -32.18
C VAL A 66 -17.84 -21.31 -31.33
N PRO A 67 -17.23 -20.25 -31.90
CA PRO A 67 -16.39 -19.35 -31.12
C PRO A 67 -17.22 -18.57 -30.10
N PHE A 68 -16.70 -18.37 -28.89
CA PHE A 68 -17.39 -17.64 -27.83
C PHE A 68 -16.69 -16.29 -27.51
N GLU A 69 -17.47 -15.33 -27.00
CA GLU A 69 -16.93 -14.00 -26.65
C GLU A 69 -15.93 -14.08 -25.49
N GLY A 70 -14.84 -13.30 -25.60
CA GLY A 70 -13.73 -13.35 -24.64
C GLY A 70 -12.77 -14.54 -24.82
N GLY A 71 -13.08 -15.48 -25.71
CA GLY A 71 -12.24 -16.64 -26.01
C GLY A 71 -11.14 -16.39 -27.05
N LYS A 72 -10.91 -15.14 -27.50
CA LYS A 72 -9.97 -14.84 -28.58
C LYS A 72 -9.02 -13.71 -28.24
N ALA A 73 -7.73 -13.93 -28.44
CA ALA A 73 -6.71 -12.88 -28.37
C ALA A 73 -5.57 -13.16 -29.35
N ASN A 74 -4.93 -12.09 -29.83
CA ASN A 74 -3.73 -12.17 -30.65
C ASN A 74 -2.58 -11.45 -29.93
N GLY A 75 -1.39 -12.03 -29.95
CA GLY A 75 -0.18 -11.48 -29.35
C GLY A 75 -0.21 -11.44 -27.83
N HIS A 76 -1.01 -12.29 -27.18
CA HIS A 76 -1.15 -12.31 -25.73
C HIS A 76 0.11 -12.89 -25.10
N GLN A 77 0.68 -12.22 -24.10
CA GLN A 77 1.80 -12.75 -23.33
C GLN A 77 1.29 -13.58 -22.16
N LEU A 78 1.77 -14.82 -22.05
CA LEU A 78 1.40 -15.75 -21.00
C LEU A 78 2.66 -16.40 -20.41
N GLU A 79 2.83 -16.25 -19.10
CA GLU A 79 3.80 -17.02 -18.33
C GLU A 79 3.24 -18.40 -17.99
N ILE A 80 3.93 -19.44 -18.43
CA ILE A 80 3.54 -20.83 -18.22
C ILE A 80 3.80 -21.20 -16.75
N GLY A 81 2.76 -21.61 -16.04
CA GLY A 81 2.76 -21.89 -14.60
C GLY A 81 2.26 -20.73 -13.74
N SER A 82 1.77 -19.63 -14.34
CA SER A 82 1.25 -18.47 -13.60
C SER A 82 -0.15 -18.69 -13.03
N GLY A 83 -0.91 -19.64 -13.60
CA GLY A 83 -2.30 -19.90 -13.18
C GLY A 83 -3.27 -18.78 -13.57
N GLN A 84 -2.89 -17.93 -14.53
CA GLN A 84 -3.75 -16.86 -15.04
C GLN A 84 -4.87 -17.41 -15.94
N PHE A 85 -4.63 -18.56 -16.58
CA PHE A 85 -5.61 -19.22 -17.45
C PHE A 85 -6.32 -20.38 -16.72
N ILE A 86 -7.37 -20.92 -17.35
CA ILE A 86 -8.09 -22.07 -16.80
C ILE A 86 -7.15 -23.27 -16.60
N PRO A 87 -7.37 -24.09 -15.55
CA PRO A 87 -6.54 -25.26 -15.28
C PRO A 87 -6.38 -26.16 -16.52
N GLY A 88 -5.16 -26.64 -16.76
CA GLY A 88 -4.81 -27.48 -17.91
C GLY A 88 -4.44 -26.71 -19.18
N PHE A 89 -4.76 -25.41 -19.31
CA PHE A 89 -4.38 -24.62 -20.48
C PHE A 89 -2.85 -24.53 -20.61
N GLU A 90 -2.19 -24.04 -19.57
CA GLU A 90 -0.74 -23.84 -19.53
C GLU A 90 0.03 -25.17 -19.58
N GLU A 91 -0.52 -26.24 -18.98
CA GLU A 91 0.09 -27.57 -18.98
C GLU A 91 0.10 -28.21 -20.37
N GLN A 92 -0.99 -28.09 -21.15
CA GLN A 92 -1.06 -28.66 -22.50
C GLN A 92 -0.23 -27.89 -23.54
N MET A 93 0.20 -26.68 -23.19
CA MET A 93 1.14 -25.89 -23.98
C MET A 93 2.60 -26.33 -23.81
N ILE A 94 2.94 -27.04 -22.73
CA ILE A 94 4.29 -27.54 -22.52
C ILE A 94 4.66 -28.49 -23.68
N GLY A 95 5.88 -28.38 -24.18
CA GLY A 95 6.36 -29.11 -25.35
C GLY A 95 5.98 -28.49 -26.70
N MET A 96 5.19 -27.40 -26.75
CA MET A 96 4.94 -26.69 -28.02
C MET A 96 6.19 -25.97 -28.51
N THR A 97 6.33 -25.85 -29.83
CA THR A 97 7.43 -25.09 -30.46
C THR A 97 6.94 -23.79 -31.08
N LYS A 98 7.86 -22.86 -31.36
CA LYS A 98 7.55 -21.60 -32.05
C LYS A 98 6.95 -21.86 -33.44
N GLY A 99 5.80 -21.27 -33.71
CA GLY A 99 5.00 -21.44 -34.93
C GLY A 99 4.04 -22.63 -34.89
N GLU A 100 4.05 -23.43 -33.83
CA GLU A 100 3.14 -24.56 -33.67
C GLU A 100 1.74 -24.08 -33.29
N THR A 101 0.73 -24.65 -33.96
CA THR A 101 -0.67 -24.54 -33.59
C THR A 101 -1.15 -25.87 -33.00
N ARG A 102 -1.77 -25.84 -31.82
CA ARG A 102 -2.32 -27.00 -31.13
C ARG A 102 -3.73 -26.72 -30.65
N ASP A 103 -4.59 -27.72 -30.74
CA ASP A 103 -5.94 -27.68 -30.19
C ASP A 103 -5.90 -28.25 -28.77
N LEU A 104 -6.16 -27.40 -27.78
CA LEU A 104 -6.18 -27.75 -26.36
C LEU A 104 -7.62 -28.08 -25.96
N ASN A 105 -7.84 -29.27 -25.42
CA ASN A 105 -9.16 -29.70 -24.95
C ASN A 105 -9.24 -29.43 -23.46
N LEU A 106 -10.13 -28.53 -23.05
CA LEU A 106 -10.20 -28.01 -21.69
C LEU A 106 -11.63 -28.00 -21.19
N THR A 107 -11.79 -28.07 -19.87
CA THR A 107 -13.09 -27.93 -19.21
C THR A 107 -13.01 -26.73 -18.29
N PHE A 108 -13.96 -25.80 -18.42
CA PHE A 108 -14.05 -24.67 -17.52
C PHE A 108 -14.44 -25.13 -16.10
N PRO A 109 -13.92 -24.50 -15.04
CA PRO A 109 -14.33 -24.79 -13.67
C PRO A 109 -15.85 -24.65 -13.48
N GLU A 110 -16.45 -25.45 -12.60
CA GLU A 110 -17.89 -25.36 -12.30
C GLU A 110 -18.30 -24.01 -11.69
N ASN A 111 -17.35 -23.33 -11.05
CA ASN A 111 -17.54 -22.03 -10.39
C ASN A 111 -17.15 -20.84 -11.28
N TYR A 112 -17.06 -21.02 -12.60
CA TYR A 112 -16.69 -19.94 -13.52
C TYR A 112 -17.78 -18.86 -13.58
N GLY A 113 -17.40 -17.58 -13.59
CA GLY A 113 -18.31 -16.44 -13.47
C GLY A 113 -19.29 -16.25 -14.64
N VAL A 114 -19.10 -16.97 -15.75
CA VAL A 114 -20.00 -16.98 -16.90
C VAL A 114 -20.78 -18.30 -16.90
N ALA A 115 -22.09 -18.23 -16.60
CA ALA A 115 -22.96 -19.40 -16.46
C ALA A 115 -22.96 -20.31 -17.70
N ASP A 116 -22.82 -19.75 -18.89
CA ASP A 116 -22.77 -20.51 -20.14
C ASP A 116 -21.44 -21.25 -20.37
N LEU A 117 -20.38 -20.88 -19.66
CA LEU A 117 -19.06 -21.53 -19.78
C LEU A 117 -18.75 -22.42 -18.56
N ALA A 118 -19.37 -22.19 -17.40
CA ALA A 118 -19.16 -23.01 -16.20
C ALA A 118 -19.37 -24.51 -16.47
N GLY A 119 -18.34 -25.32 -16.19
CA GLY A 119 -18.36 -26.77 -16.41
C GLY A 119 -18.40 -27.21 -17.88
N ALA A 120 -18.30 -26.30 -18.85
CA ALA A 120 -18.37 -26.62 -20.26
C ALA A 120 -17.03 -27.13 -20.80
N ASP A 121 -17.11 -28.15 -21.66
CA ASP A 121 -15.99 -28.62 -22.47
C ASP A 121 -15.79 -27.67 -23.67
N VAL A 122 -14.56 -27.24 -23.87
CA VAL A 122 -14.17 -26.29 -24.90
C VAL A 122 -12.86 -26.71 -25.55
N VAL A 123 -12.68 -26.25 -26.78
CA VAL A 123 -11.43 -26.42 -27.53
C VAL A 123 -10.83 -25.06 -27.77
N PHE A 124 -9.59 -24.85 -27.32
CA PHE A 124 -8.81 -23.67 -27.64
C PHE A 124 -7.80 -24.02 -28.72
N LYS A 125 -7.92 -23.38 -29.88
CA LYS A 125 -6.85 -23.40 -30.88
C LYS A 125 -5.81 -22.36 -30.50
N VAL A 126 -4.62 -22.81 -30.11
CA VAL A 126 -3.53 -21.94 -29.64
C VAL A 126 -2.35 -22.03 -30.59
N THR A 127 -1.79 -20.89 -30.98
CA THR A 127 -0.57 -20.77 -31.79
C THR A 127 0.50 -20.07 -30.98
N VAL A 128 1.68 -20.68 -30.86
CA VAL A 128 2.83 -20.08 -30.18
C VAL A 128 3.63 -19.23 -31.16
N ASN A 129 3.60 -17.91 -31.00
CA ASN A 129 4.34 -16.99 -31.88
C ASN A 129 5.77 -16.75 -31.41
N LYS A 130 5.98 -16.68 -30.09
CA LYS A 130 7.28 -16.47 -29.47
C LYS A 130 7.39 -17.26 -28.17
N ILE A 131 8.60 -17.67 -27.85
CA ILE A 131 8.96 -18.27 -26.57
C ILE A 131 10.12 -17.44 -26.03
N ALA A 132 9.98 -16.95 -24.82
CA ALA A 132 11.04 -16.28 -24.09
C ALA A 132 11.21 -16.96 -22.74
N THR A 133 12.44 -16.99 -22.25
CA THR A 133 12.74 -17.41 -20.88
C THR A 133 13.05 -16.16 -20.05
N LYS A 134 12.64 -16.16 -18.78
CA LYS A 134 13.11 -15.15 -17.84
C LYS A 134 14.58 -15.42 -17.57
N LYS A 135 15.44 -14.57 -18.13
CA LYS A 135 16.82 -14.53 -17.68
C LYS A 135 16.82 -13.72 -16.40
N GLU A 136 17.10 -14.41 -15.28
CA GLU A 136 17.33 -13.73 -14.01
C GLU A 136 18.35 -12.61 -14.24
N ALA A 137 17.99 -11.41 -13.80
CA ALA A 137 18.93 -10.32 -13.84
C ALA A 137 20.07 -10.65 -12.87
N GLU A 138 21.28 -10.78 -13.39
CA GLU A 138 22.46 -10.91 -12.53
C GLU A 138 22.74 -9.56 -11.88
N LEU A 139 22.94 -9.56 -10.56
CA LEU A 139 23.30 -8.37 -9.81
C LEU A 139 24.71 -7.89 -10.20
N THR A 140 24.78 -7.09 -11.25
CA THR A 140 26.01 -6.54 -11.82
C THR A 140 25.86 -5.03 -12.02
N ASP A 141 26.96 -4.29 -11.91
CA ASP A 141 26.93 -2.84 -12.14
C ASP A 141 26.46 -2.50 -13.56
N GLU A 142 26.73 -3.36 -14.54
CA GLU A 142 26.24 -3.22 -15.91
C GLU A 142 24.72 -3.31 -16.00
N PHE A 143 24.11 -4.29 -15.32
CA PHE A 143 22.66 -4.41 -15.25
C PHE A 143 22.03 -3.19 -14.55
N ILE A 144 22.59 -2.78 -13.41
CA ILE A 144 22.10 -1.63 -12.67
C ILE A 144 22.18 -0.34 -13.50
N ALA A 145 23.30 -0.11 -14.17
CA ALA A 145 23.46 1.02 -15.07
C ALA A 145 22.48 0.98 -16.26
N SER A 146 22.13 -0.22 -16.76
CA SER A 146 21.18 -0.38 -17.87
C SER A 146 19.76 0.08 -17.54
N LEU A 147 19.37 0.06 -16.25
CA LEU A 147 18.07 0.53 -15.79
C LEU A 147 17.93 2.06 -15.89
N ASN A 148 19.03 2.79 -16.09
CA ASN A 148 19.07 4.26 -16.19
C ASN A 148 18.32 4.96 -15.04
N ALA A 149 18.34 4.39 -13.84
CA ALA A 149 17.71 4.99 -12.68
C ALA A 149 18.48 6.25 -12.25
N PRO A 150 17.80 7.37 -11.92
CA PRO A 150 18.47 8.60 -11.51
C PRO A 150 19.15 8.49 -10.15
N ASN A 151 18.73 7.54 -9.31
CA ASN A 151 19.09 7.46 -7.90
C ASN A 151 20.24 6.48 -7.60
N PHE A 152 20.60 5.60 -8.54
CA PHE A 152 21.64 4.59 -8.36
C PHE A 152 22.17 4.11 -9.71
N LYS A 153 23.46 3.76 -9.77
CA LYS A 153 24.18 3.31 -10.97
C LYS A 153 25.06 2.08 -10.74
N THR A 154 25.33 1.73 -9.49
CA THR A 154 26.09 0.53 -9.11
C THR A 154 25.30 -0.35 -8.16
N VAL A 155 25.73 -1.60 -8.03
CA VAL A 155 25.18 -2.56 -7.06
C VAL A 155 25.33 -2.05 -5.63
N GLU A 156 26.46 -1.39 -5.32
CA GLU A 156 26.70 -0.79 -4.01
C GLU A 156 25.71 0.34 -3.72
N GLU A 157 25.46 1.22 -4.69
CA GLU A 157 24.47 2.30 -4.54
C GLU A 157 23.05 1.75 -4.37
N LEU A 158 22.68 0.68 -5.10
CA LEU A 158 21.40 0.00 -4.92
C LEU A 158 21.28 -0.58 -3.50
N LYS A 159 22.33 -1.26 -3.01
CA LYS A 159 22.37 -1.83 -1.66
C LYS A 159 22.18 -0.74 -0.60
N ASN A 160 22.93 0.35 -0.70
CA ASN A 160 22.84 1.47 0.23
C ASN A 160 21.47 2.15 0.21
N LEU A 161 20.84 2.24 -0.97
CA LEU A 161 19.49 2.79 -1.11
C LEU A 161 18.45 1.90 -0.42
N ILE A 162 18.52 0.58 -0.65
CA ILE A 162 17.64 -0.41 0.00
C ILE A 162 17.83 -0.37 1.51
N GLU A 163 19.08 -0.37 1.99
CA GLU A 163 19.40 -0.27 3.41
C GLU A 163 18.83 1.01 4.02
N THR A 164 19.06 2.16 3.40
CA THR A 164 18.56 3.46 3.88
C THR A 164 17.03 3.49 3.92
N SER A 165 16.38 2.90 2.90
CA SER A 165 14.91 2.78 2.82
C SER A 165 14.37 1.92 3.97
N LEU A 166 14.96 0.74 4.19
CA LEU A 166 14.57 -0.16 5.27
C LEU A 166 14.83 0.47 6.65
N GLN A 167 15.97 1.15 6.83
CA GLN A 167 16.28 1.89 8.06
C GLN A 167 15.25 2.99 8.32
N MET A 168 14.86 3.74 7.29
CA MET A 168 13.84 4.78 7.40
C MET A 168 12.47 4.18 7.76
N GLN A 169 12.10 3.06 7.13
CA GLN A 169 10.87 2.34 7.44
C GLN A 169 10.86 1.84 8.89
N TYR A 170 11.94 1.21 9.37
CA TYR A 170 12.04 0.74 10.75
C TYR A 170 12.04 1.88 11.75
N LYS A 171 12.69 3.00 11.42
CA LYS A 171 12.61 4.20 12.23
C LYS A 171 11.18 4.71 12.31
N GLN A 172 10.47 4.83 11.18
CA GLN A 172 9.07 5.29 11.15
C GLN A 172 8.14 4.35 11.94
N GLN A 173 8.29 3.03 11.77
CA GLN A 173 7.52 2.05 12.52
C GLN A 173 7.79 2.14 14.03
N PHE A 174 9.05 2.33 14.42
CA PHE A 174 9.43 2.48 15.82
C PHE A 174 8.89 3.79 16.42
N GLU A 175 9.00 4.92 15.71
CA GLU A 175 8.40 6.19 16.14
C GLU A 175 6.88 6.07 16.30
N ALA A 176 6.20 5.46 15.32
CA ALA A 176 4.77 5.21 15.40
C ALA A 176 4.40 4.26 16.56
N ALA A 177 5.21 3.24 16.85
CA ALA A 177 4.99 2.35 17.99
C ALA A 177 5.13 3.07 19.33
N LYS A 178 6.13 3.95 19.47
CA LYS A 178 6.29 4.83 20.65
C LYS A 178 5.09 5.73 20.82
N GLU A 179 4.70 6.45 19.77
CA GLU A 179 3.56 7.35 19.82
C GLU A 179 2.29 6.59 20.22
N ASN A 180 1.96 5.50 19.54
CA ASN A 180 0.79 4.69 19.87
C ASN A 180 0.80 4.17 21.32
N ALA A 181 1.96 3.76 21.84
CA ALA A 181 2.07 3.27 23.21
C ALA A 181 1.84 4.40 24.23
N VAL A 182 2.48 5.57 24.03
CA VAL A 182 2.33 6.74 24.90
C VAL A 182 0.90 7.23 24.89
N LEU A 183 0.32 7.40 23.69
CA LEU A 183 -1.04 7.86 23.51
C LEU A 183 -2.06 6.89 24.09
N GLY A 184 -1.88 5.58 23.85
CA GLY A 184 -2.76 4.55 24.41
C GLY A 184 -2.77 4.57 25.94
N LYS A 185 -1.60 4.76 26.57
CA LYS A 185 -1.51 4.89 28.02
C LYS A 185 -2.13 6.20 28.53
N LEU A 186 -1.87 7.32 27.86
CA LEU A 186 -2.44 8.62 28.21
C LEU A 186 -3.98 8.59 28.16
N ILE A 187 -4.57 8.03 27.10
CA ILE A 187 -6.02 7.89 26.95
C ILE A 187 -6.60 7.06 28.10
N GLY A 188 -5.91 5.99 28.53
CA GLY A 188 -6.34 5.15 29.65
C GLY A 188 -6.31 5.85 31.02
N GLU A 189 -5.46 6.86 31.19
CA GLU A 189 -5.34 7.65 32.44
C GLU A 189 -6.23 8.90 32.45
N CYS A 190 -6.75 9.31 31.29
CA CYS A 190 -7.67 10.43 31.14
C CYS A 190 -9.14 9.99 31.25
N GLU A 191 -9.99 10.88 31.76
CA GLU A 191 -11.44 10.74 31.70
C GLU A 191 -11.98 11.77 30.71
N VAL A 192 -12.50 11.30 29.58
CA VAL A 192 -12.97 12.15 28.47
C VAL A 192 -14.43 11.82 28.16
N GLU A 193 -15.27 12.84 28.17
CA GLU A 193 -16.63 12.78 27.63
C GLU A 193 -16.57 13.10 26.14
N VAL A 194 -16.63 12.07 25.31
CA VAL A 194 -16.60 12.21 23.85
C VAL A 194 -17.98 12.58 23.34
N SER A 195 -18.07 13.65 22.56
CA SER A 195 -19.34 14.07 21.95
C SER A 195 -19.60 13.33 20.64
N ASP A 196 -20.86 12.98 20.37
CA ASP A 196 -21.26 12.26 19.15
C ASP A 196 -20.83 12.99 17.87
N GLU A 197 -20.82 14.32 17.89
CA GLU A 197 -20.34 15.15 16.77
C GLU A 197 -18.87 14.91 16.43
N ASP A 198 -18.01 14.75 17.44
CA ASP A 198 -16.58 14.52 17.21
C ASP A 198 -16.31 13.07 16.81
N VAL A 199 -17.11 12.13 17.32
CA VAL A 199 -17.07 10.73 16.85
C VAL A 199 -17.45 10.65 15.38
N GLU A 200 -18.52 11.34 14.94
CA GLU A 200 -18.93 11.33 13.54
C GLU A 200 -17.88 11.98 12.63
N LYS A 201 -17.22 13.05 13.08
CA LYS A 201 -16.08 13.64 12.34
C LYS A 201 -14.93 12.65 12.19
N ALA A 202 -14.52 11.98 13.26
CA ALA A 202 -13.47 10.98 13.21
C ALA A 202 -13.84 9.79 12.31
N LEU A 203 -15.10 9.34 12.35
CA LEU A 203 -15.62 8.31 11.44
C LEU A 203 -15.48 8.73 9.98
N GLN A 204 -15.87 9.97 9.64
CA GLN A 204 -15.76 10.50 8.28
C GLN A 204 -14.31 10.59 7.81
N GLN A 205 -13.39 11.03 8.68
CA GLN A 205 -11.96 11.07 8.36
C GLN A 205 -11.39 9.68 8.09
N HIS A 206 -11.72 8.68 8.91
CA HIS A 206 -11.32 7.30 8.67
C HIS A 206 -11.86 6.76 7.34
N ILE A 207 -13.13 6.98 7.04
CA ILE A 207 -13.73 6.57 5.76
C ILE A 207 -13.05 7.27 4.59
N GLN A 208 -12.73 8.56 4.73
CA GLN A 208 -12.03 9.32 3.70
C GLN A 208 -10.62 8.79 3.46
N HIS A 209 -9.90 8.43 4.53
CA HIS A 209 -8.57 7.82 4.44
C HIS A 209 -8.63 6.48 3.69
N ILE A 210 -9.55 5.59 4.09
CA ILE A 210 -9.77 4.30 3.41
C ILE A 210 -10.12 4.53 1.94
N SER A 211 -10.96 5.53 1.64
CA SER A 211 -11.35 5.85 0.26
C SER A 211 -10.16 6.31 -0.58
N ILE A 212 -9.24 7.07 -0.01
CA ILE A 212 -8.02 7.52 -0.70
C ILE A 212 -7.09 6.33 -0.96
N GLU A 213 -6.88 5.45 0.02
CA GLU A 213 -6.05 4.25 -0.13
C GLU A 213 -6.61 3.30 -1.20
N LEU A 214 -7.93 3.11 -1.23
CA LEU A 214 -8.60 2.32 -2.26
C LEU A 214 -8.47 2.97 -3.65
N ALA A 215 -8.64 4.29 -3.74
CA ALA A 215 -8.52 5.01 -5.00
C ALA A 215 -7.10 4.91 -5.60
N GLN A 216 -6.06 4.89 -4.76
CA GLN A 216 -4.68 4.64 -5.19
C GLN A 216 -4.48 3.24 -5.81
N GLN A 217 -5.29 2.28 -5.38
CA GLN A 217 -5.31 0.92 -5.93
C GLN A 217 -6.28 0.78 -7.12
N GLY A 218 -6.91 1.87 -7.56
CA GLY A 218 -7.91 1.87 -8.63
C GLY A 218 -9.27 1.31 -8.23
N LEU A 219 -9.54 1.18 -6.93
CA LEU A 219 -10.80 0.67 -6.39
C LEU A 219 -11.65 1.81 -5.80
N GLN A 220 -12.97 1.69 -5.93
CA GLN A 220 -13.92 2.58 -5.26
C GLN A 220 -14.43 1.94 -3.97
N LEU A 221 -14.77 2.76 -2.97
CA LEU A 221 -15.28 2.29 -1.67
C LEU A 221 -16.49 1.38 -1.83
N GLU A 222 -17.44 1.73 -2.71
CA GLU A 222 -18.66 0.95 -2.95
C GLU A 222 -18.35 -0.46 -3.49
N GLN A 223 -17.39 -0.55 -4.41
CA GLN A 223 -16.95 -1.82 -4.98
C GLN A 223 -16.22 -2.68 -3.94
N TYR A 224 -15.40 -2.06 -3.09
CA TYR A 224 -14.75 -2.74 -1.98
C TYR A 224 -15.76 -3.32 -0.98
N LEU A 225 -16.78 -2.55 -0.61
CA LEU A 225 -17.86 -3.02 0.28
C LEU A 225 -18.60 -4.21 -0.34
N GLN A 226 -18.89 -4.17 -1.64
CA GLN A 226 -19.51 -5.29 -2.38
C GLN A 226 -18.62 -6.55 -2.37
N MET A 227 -17.32 -6.41 -2.63
CA MET A 227 -16.38 -7.54 -2.61
C MET A 227 -16.31 -8.20 -1.23
N MET A 228 -16.36 -7.41 -0.16
CA MET A 228 -16.35 -7.90 1.21
C MET A 228 -17.74 -8.37 1.70
N ASN A 229 -18.79 -8.29 0.88
CA ASN A 229 -20.17 -8.56 1.26
C ASN A 229 -20.59 -7.81 2.53
N THR A 230 -20.18 -6.55 2.64
CA THR A 230 -20.48 -5.66 3.78
C THR A 230 -21.08 -4.34 3.27
N ASP A 231 -21.54 -3.50 4.20
CA ASP A 231 -22.13 -2.20 3.92
C ASP A 231 -21.44 -1.08 4.73
N LEU A 232 -21.78 0.17 4.42
CA LEU A 232 -21.15 1.34 5.05
C LEU A 232 -21.46 1.45 6.54
N ASP A 233 -22.65 1.08 7.00
CA ASP A 233 -23.01 1.08 8.42
C ASP A 233 -22.21 0.01 9.17
N SER A 234 -22.09 -1.19 8.59
CA SER A 234 -21.24 -2.26 9.11
C SER A 234 -19.77 -1.83 9.20
N LEU A 235 -19.24 -1.14 8.17
CA LEU A 235 -17.90 -0.55 8.21
C LEU A 235 -17.79 0.48 9.34
N LYS A 236 -18.76 1.42 9.44
CA LYS A 236 -18.82 2.42 10.51
C LYS A 236 -18.80 1.79 11.90
N GLN A 237 -19.53 0.70 12.13
CA GLN A 237 -19.53 -0.02 13.41
C GLN A 237 -18.16 -0.63 13.72
N GLN A 238 -17.43 -1.12 12.71
CA GLN A 238 -16.09 -1.66 12.88
C GLN A 238 -15.07 -0.57 13.25
N ILE A 239 -15.18 0.62 12.64
CA ILE A 239 -14.27 1.75 12.91
C ILE A 239 -14.69 2.58 14.13
N LEU A 240 -15.91 2.42 14.64
CA LEU A 240 -16.46 3.20 15.76
C LEU A 240 -15.56 3.20 17.02
N PRO A 241 -15.00 2.07 17.48
CA PRO A 241 -14.10 2.08 18.62
C PRO A 241 -12.85 2.94 18.38
N THR A 242 -12.25 2.83 17.20
CA THR A 242 -11.07 3.61 16.80
C THR A 242 -11.40 5.09 16.65
N ALA A 243 -12.54 5.43 16.04
CA ALA A 243 -13.00 6.81 15.92
C ALA A 243 -13.26 7.45 17.29
N LYS A 244 -13.82 6.70 18.25
CA LYS A 244 -13.97 7.18 19.64
C LYS A 244 -12.62 7.43 20.30
N GLN A 245 -11.64 6.55 20.09
CA GLN A 245 -10.28 6.76 20.61
C GLN A 245 -9.63 8.00 20.01
N GLN A 246 -9.76 8.22 18.69
CA GLN A 246 -9.25 9.42 18.02
C GLN A 246 -9.91 10.69 18.57
N ALA A 247 -11.24 10.70 18.70
CA ALA A 247 -11.96 11.85 19.24
C ALA A 247 -11.57 12.14 20.71
N SER A 248 -11.36 11.11 21.54
CA SER A 248 -10.79 11.27 22.88
C SER A 248 -9.39 11.88 22.84
N PHE A 249 -8.54 11.39 21.94
CA PHE A 249 -7.17 11.87 21.80
C PHE A 249 -7.12 13.35 21.41
N GLU A 250 -7.90 13.77 20.40
CA GLU A 250 -7.95 15.16 19.99
C GLU A 250 -8.41 16.09 21.12
N ALA A 251 -9.36 15.64 21.95
CA ALA A 251 -9.81 16.39 23.11
C ALA A 251 -8.71 16.54 24.18
N ILE A 252 -7.95 15.46 24.43
CA ILE A 252 -6.81 15.47 25.37
C ILE A 252 -5.72 16.43 24.89
N ILE A 253 -5.37 16.38 23.60
CA ILE A 253 -4.39 17.30 23.01
C ILE A 253 -4.86 18.74 23.13
N ASP A 254 -6.11 19.04 22.77
CA ASP A 254 -6.67 20.38 22.90
C ASP A 254 -6.65 20.89 24.34
N GLU A 255 -6.81 20.01 25.33
CA GLU A 255 -6.71 20.38 26.74
C GLU A 255 -5.25 20.63 27.17
N ILE A 256 -4.30 19.82 26.70
CA ILE A 256 -2.87 20.03 26.96
C ILE A 256 -2.39 21.35 26.34
N VAL A 257 -2.83 21.68 25.12
CA VAL A 257 -2.57 22.98 24.48
C VAL A 257 -3.01 24.14 25.39
N LYS A 258 -4.18 24.05 26.02
CA LYS A 258 -4.67 25.08 26.96
C LYS A 258 -3.86 25.11 28.25
N VAL A 259 -3.59 23.95 28.86
CA VAL A 259 -2.88 23.85 30.15
C VAL A 259 -1.45 24.40 30.03
N GLU A 260 -0.76 24.06 28.95
CA GLU A 260 0.60 24.52 28.67
C GLU A 260 0.63 25.89 27.97
N SER A 261 -0.55 26.45 27.64
CA SER A 261 -0.68 27.72 26.92
C SER A 261 0.13 27.76 25.61
N LEU A 262 0.10 26.65 24.86
CA LEU A 262 0.79 26.52 23.59
C LEU A 262 0.07 27.36 22.53
N THR A 263 0.81 28.26 21.90
CA THR A 263 0.30 29.13 20.84
C THR A 263 1.33 29.22 19.73
N THR A 264 0.87 29.13 18.49
CA THR A 264 1.71 29.39 17.31
C THR A 264 1.51 30.82 16.84
N SER A 265 2.63 31.53 16.64
CA SER A 265 2.61 32.90 16.14
C SER A 265 2.26 32.97 14.65
N ASP A 266 1.77 34.13 14.20
CA ASP A 266 1.51 34.42 12.78
C ASP A 266 2.77 34.26 11.91
N GLU A 267 3.94 34.55 12.48
CA GLU A 267 5.22 34.43 11.78
C GLU A 267 5.60 32.96 11.56
N GLU A 268 5.49 32.11 12.59
CA GLU A 268 5.72 30.67 12.48
C GLU A 268 4.72 30.00 11.53
N ALA A 269 3.45 30.39 11.57
CA ALA A 269 2.44 29.87 10.67
C ALA A 269 2.74 30.25 9.21
N LYS A 270 3.17 31.49 8.94
CA LYS A 270 3.58 31.94 7.59
C LYS A 270 4.86 31.27 7.10
N ASP A 271 5.82 31.02 7.98
CA ASP A 271 7.01 30.24 7.66
C ASP A 271 6.62 28.81 7.24
N GLN A 272 5.69 28.20 7.98
CA GLN A 272 5.19 26.88 7.62
C GLN A 272 4.44 26.87 6.29
N VAL A 273 3.60 27.87 6.00
CA VAL A 273 2.96 28.03 4.69
C VAL A 273 4.01 28.15 3.58
N SER A 274 5.10 28.89 3.82
CA SER A 274 6.19 29.05 2.86
C SER A 274 6.91 27.72 2.58
N LYS A 275 7.11 26.89 3.61
CA LYS A 275 7.67 25.54 3.45
C LYS A 275 6.73 24.62 2.66
N ILE A 276 5.43 24.65 2.94
CA ILE A 276 4.42 23.89 2.20
C ILE A 276 4.39 24.30 0.73
N ALA A 277 4.42 25.61 0.47
CA ALA A 277 4.47 26.18 -0.88
C ALA A 277 5.70 25.69 -1.64
N ALA A 278 6.88 25.77 -1.02
CA ALA A 278 8.13 25.29 -1.62
C ALA A 278 8.12 23.78 -1.91
N ALA A 279 7.61 22.97 -0.99
CA ALA A 279 7.53 21.52 -1.15
C ALA A 279 6.59 21.10 -2.29
N ASN A 280 5.49 21.84 -2.49
CA ASN A 280 4.47 21.56 -3.50
C ASN A 280 4.66 22.34 -4.81
N GLN A 281 5.73 23.14 -4.92
CA GLN A 281 5.99 24.04 -6.06
C GLN A 281 4.82 25.00 -6.35
N MET A 282 4.12 25.41 -5.30
CA MET A 282 3.01 26.37 -5.36
C MET A 282 3.45 27.73 -4.82
N SER A 283 2.72 28.78 -5.13
CA SER A 283 2.89 30.07 -4.45
C SER A 283 2.27 30.06 -3.05
N VAL A 284 2.75 30.94 -2.17
CA VAL A 284 2.20 31.13 -0.81
C VAL A 284 0.72 31.52 -0.87
N ASP A 285 0.34 32.37 -1.84
CA ASP A 285 -1.04 32.82 -2.02
C ASP A 285 -1.97 31.65 -2.38
N GLU A 286 -1.55 30.75 -3.27
CA GLU A 286 -2.33 29.56 -3.64
C GLU A 286 -2.51 28.57 -2.46
N VAL A 287 -1.56 28.54 -1.52
CA VAL A 287 -1.70 27.72 -0.30
C VAL A 287 -2.69 28.38 0.67
N LEU A 288 -2.63 29.71 0.83
CA LEU A 288 -3.55 30.48 1.68
C LEU A 288 -4.98 30.53 1.15
N GLU A 289 -5.21 30.33 -0.15
CA GLU A 289 -6.56 30.14 -0.71
C GLU A 289 -7.19 28.81 -0.30
N LYS A 290 -6.36 27.80 0.01
CA LYS A 290 -6.81 26.44 0.35
C LYS A 290 -6.82 26.15 1.85
N ILE A 291 -6.11 26.94 2.64
CA ILE A 291 -5.91 26.71 4.08
C ILE A 291 -6.16 28.02 4.83
N GLN A 292 -6.96 27.96 5.90
CA GLN A 292 -7.12 29.10 6.80
C GLN A 292 -5.94 29.18 7.77
N LEU A 293 -5.35 30.36 7.91
CA LEU A 293 -4.15 30.56 8.74
C LEU A 293 -4.40 30.23 10.22
N ASP A 294 -5.60 30.53 10.74
CA ASP A 294 -5.94 30.23 12.14
C ASP A 294 -6.14 28.74 12.40
N ASP A 295 -6.67 27.99 11.43
CA ASP A 295 -6.72 26.53 11.49
C ASP A 295 -5.30 25.94 11.51
N LEU A 296 -4.42 26.44 10.64
CA LEU A 296 -3.02 26.02 10.62
C LEU A 296 -2.30 26.30 11.95
N LYS A 297 -2.54 27.46 12.58
CA LYS A 297 -1.98 27.76 13.91
C LYS A 297 -2.48 26.78 14.96
N ARG A 298 -3.76 26.43 14.93
CA ARG A 298 -4.33 25.44 15.85
C ARG A 298 -3.65 24.08 15.64
N ASP A 299 -3.49 23.65 14.40
CA ASP A 299 -2.83 22.38 14.08
C ASP A 299 -1.36 22.38 14.52
N LEU A 300 -0.65 23.48 14.33
CA LEU A 300 0.74 23.61 14.79
C LEU A 300 0.85 23.57 16.32
N ALA A 301 -0.07 24.20 17.04
CA ALA A 301 -0.11 24.11 18.51
C ALA A 301 -0.41 22.68 18.98
N ARG A 302 -1.28 21.94 18.28
CA ARG A 302 -1.55 20.51 18.54
C ARG A 302 -0.31 19.65 18.28
N ILE A 303 0.44 19.91 17.22
CA ILE A 303 1.72 19.24 16.92
C ILE A 303 2.73 19.50 18.04
N GLN A 304 2.85 20.76 18.50
CA GLN A 304 3.72 21.10 19.63
C GLN A 304 3.32 20.34 20.91
N ALA A 305 2.03 20.20 21.18
CA ALA A 305 1.54 19.42 22.31
C ALA A 305 1.89 17.93 22.19
N SER A 306 1.72 17.33 21.01
CA SER A 306 2.12 15.93 20.77
C SER A 306 3.63 15.74 21.01
N HIS A 307 4.47 16.61 20.44
CA HIS A 307 5.91 16.57 20.68
C HIS A 307 6.26 16.71 22.15
N LEU A 308 5.61 17.63 22.88
CA LEU A 308 5.83 17.80 24.31
C LEU A 308 5.51 16.53 25.10
N ILE A 309 4.40 15.84 24.77
CA ILE A 309 4.03 14.57 25.43
C ILE A 309 5.11 13.52 25.17
N MET A 310 5.58 13.41 23.93
CA MET A 310 6.61 12.45 23.55
C MET A 310 7.96 12.75 24.21
N ASP A 311 8.36 14.02 24.26
CA ASP A 311 9.62 14.46 24.88
C ASP A 311 9.64 14.22 26.40
N LEU A 312 8.46 14.28 27.04
CA LEU A 312 8.31 14.02 28.47
C LEU A 312 8.06 12.54 28.79
N ALA A 313 7.79 11.68 27.81
CA ALA A 313 7.53 10.26 28.02
C ALA A 313 8.82 9.50 28.36
N ASN A 314 8.72 8.51 29.25
CA ASN A 314 9.81 7.59 29.58
C ASN A 314 9.67 6.31 28.75
N ILE A 315 10.39 6.25 27.63
CA ILE A 315 10.35 5.11 26.71
C ILE A 315 11.37 4.05 27.16
N ILE A 316 10.89 2.85 27.46
CA ILE A 316 11.71 1.68 27.78
C ILE A 316 11.72 0.74 26.57
N GLU A 317 12.88 0.55 25.96
CA GLU A 317 13.06 -0.38 24.85
C GLU A 317 13.33 -1.81 25.36
N GLU A 318 12.52 -2.78 24.94
CA GLU A 318 12.66 -4.20 25.28
C GLU A 318 13.10 -5.07 24.09
#